data_AF-A0A7X7E790-F1
#
_entry.id   AF-A0A7X7E790-F1
#
_cell.length_a   1.000
_cell.length_b   1.000
_cell.length_c   1.000
_cell.angle_alpha   90.00
_cell.angle_beta   90.00
_cell.angle_gamma   90.00
#
_symmetry.space_group_name_H-M   'P 1'
#
loop_
_entity.id
_entity.type
_entity.pdbx_description
1 polymer ?
#
loop_
_entity_poly.entity_id
_entity_poly.type
_entity_poly.pdbx_seq_one_letter_code
_entity_poly.pdbx_strand_id
1 'polypeptide(L)'
;MLRGLFPAGFSAEHLGPNDYYYWDDFWGVAGLRAAAWMLGELGEMRLSDLFYNEARDFMKCIDESITAVAELTASEIMPASPNRRADSGAVGSLAVGYPLSLWESNNSRLLATASYLFNNCIINNAFYHDISHSGINPYLTIHIAEVFLRAGDKRFWSLVNGIANLATQTGQWPEAIHPQLKTGCMGDGQHVWAAAEWIVILRNSFVREEFDTRTLVLCSGIHNDMLKSGSKISCGPVSTPFGRIELEINSRNNIVRVNWKGTWHNGLEPVIKIAFPEKEVVDVVPGITEHTFSINENTV
;
A
#
# COMPACT_ATOMS: atom_id res chain seq x y z
N MET A 1 -7.08 25.29 8.51
CA MET A 1 -6.19 24.25 9.03
C MET A 1 -6.95 23.28 9.94
N LEU A 2 -7.39 23.61 11.17
CA LEU A 2 -7.93 22.60 12.11
C LEU A 2 -9.46 22.35 12.12
N ARG A 3 -10.22 22.71 11.07
CA ARG A 3 -11.69 22.54 11.11
C ARG A 3 -12.07 21.12 10.66
N GLY A 4 -12.81 20.41 11.50
CA GLY A 4 -13.40 19.11 11.15
C GLY A 4 -12.46 17.90 11.27
N LEU A 5 -11.25 18.07 11.82
CA LEU A 5 -10.35 16.97 12.17
C LEU A 5 -10.71 16.40 13.56
N PHE A 6 -10.30 15.17 13.82
CA PHE A 6 -10.36 14.58 15.15
C PHE A 6 -9.57 15.40 16.18
N PRO A 7 -9.97 15.35 17.47
CA PRO A 7 -9.26 16.08 18.51
C PRO A 7 -7.82 15.60 18.64
N ALA A 8 -6.93 16.50 19.10
CA ALA A 8 -5.53 16.16 19.29
C ALA A 8 -5.34 14.98 20.25
N GLY A 9 -4.45 14.05 19.87
CA GLY A 9 -4.15 12.84 20.65
C GLY A 9 -2.82 12.22 20.24
N PHE A 10 -2.48 11.08 20.85
CA PHE A 10 -1.20 10.38 20.63
C PHE A 10 -1.17 9.56 19.33
N SER A 11 -2.30 9.44 18.62
CA SER A 11 -2.48 8.62 17.41
C SER A 11 -1.94 7.20 17.58
N ALA A 12 -1.46 6.58 16.49
CA ALA A 12 -0.56 5.45 16.57
C ALA A 12 0.75 5.94 17.22
N GLU A 13 1.15 5.28 18.30
CA GLU A 13 2.22 5.65 19.25
C GLU A 13 3.57 6.09 18.64
N HIS A 14 3.80 5.80 17.37
CA HIS A 14 5.01 6.12 16.63
C HIS A 14 5.01 7.54 16.02
N LEU A 15 3.88 8.26 15.92
CA LEU A 15 3.84 9.50 15.13
C LEU A 15 4.38 10.74 15.87
N GLY A 16 4.39 10.76 17.20
CA GLY A 16 5.02 11.83 18.00
C GLY A 16 4.14 12.35 19.15
N PRO A 17 4.33 13.59 19.61
CA PRO A 17 3.53 14.17 20.70
C PRO A 17 2.07 14.42 20.29
N ASN A 18 1.19 14.77 21.24
CA ASN A 18 -0.23 15.03 20.95
C ASN A 18 -0.43 16.08 19.85
N ASP A 19 -1.15 15.71 18.78
CA ASP A 19 -1.49 16.59 17.66
C ASP A 19 -2.71 16.05 16.87
N TYR A 20 -3.13 16.76 15.82
CA TYR A 20 -4.23 16.42 14.93
C TYR A 20 -3.73 15.55 13.76
N TYR A 21 -3.58 14.26 13.98
CA TYR A 21 -2.93 13.35 13.03
C TYR A 21 -3.83 12.94 11.88
N TYR A 22 -3.36 13.16 10.65
CA TYR A 22 -4.09 12.73 9.46
C TYR A 22 -4.27 11.21 9.38
N TRP A 23 -3.36 10.44 10.00
CA TRP A 23 -3.53 9.00 10.17
C TRP A 23 -4.88 8.67 10.81
N ASP A 24 -5.19 9.28 11.96
CA ASP A 24 -6.44 9.04 12.69
C ASP A 24 -7.65 9.47 11.87
N ASP A 25 -7.56 10.64 11.23
CA ASP A 25 -8.63 11.20 10.41
C ASP A 25 -8.97 10.29 9.22
N PHE A 26 -7.96 9.78 8.51
CA PHE A 26 -8.17 8.86 7.39
C PHE A 26 -8.79 7.52 7.85
N TRP A 27 -8.35 6.97 8.99
CA TRP A 27 -8.99 5.80 9.59
C TRP A 27 -10.44 6.07 9.98
N GLY A 28 -10.76 7.29 10.44
CA GLY A 28 -12.13 7.73 10.69
C GLY A 28 -12.99 7.70 9.43
N VAL A 29 -12.49 8.23 8.30
CA VAL A 29 -13.19 8.16 7.00
C VAL A 29 -13.39 6.71 6.56
N ALA A 30 -12.35 5.88 6.65
CA ALA A 30 -12.44 4.48 6.26
C ALA A 30 -13.47 3.71 7.11
N GLY A 31 -13.50 3.96 8.43
CA GLY A 31 -14.50 3.39 9.34
C GLY A 31 -15.93 3.78 8.98
N LEU A 32 -16.16 5.06 8.65
CA LEU A 32 -17.48 5.55 8.20
C LEU A 32 -17.91 4.89 6.87
N ARG A 33 -16.98 4.76 5.90
CA ARG A 33 -17.24 4.05 4.63
C ARG A 33 -17.57 2.57 4.85
N ALA A 34 -16.83 1.90 5.72
CA ALA A 34 -17.08 0.49 6.05
C ALA A 34 -18.44 0.30 6.73
N ALA A 35 -18.79 1.18 7.67
CA ALA A 35 -20.11 1.17 8.32
C ALA A 35 -21.23 1.42 7.30
N ALA A 36 -21.07 2.39 6.40
CA ALA A 36 -22.04 2.65 5.34
C ALA A 36 -22.27 1.42 4.46
N TRP A 37 -21.20 0.75 4.05
CA TRP A 37 -21.28 -0.50 3.28
C TRP A 37 -22.01 -1.60 4.06
N MET A 38 -21.60 -1.88 5.31
CA MET A 38 -22.25 -2.91 6.14
C MET A 38 -23.74 -2.65 6.37
N LEU A 39 -24.13 -1.41 6.62
CA LEU A 39 -25.53 -1.00 6.80
C LEU A 39 -26.33 -1.19 5.51
N GLY A 40 -25.73 -0.90 4.35
CA GLY A 40 -26.34 -1.15 3.04
C GLY A 40 -26.62 -2.63 2.81
N GLU A 41 -25.66 -3.51 3.13
CA GLU A 41 -25.82 -4.97 3.03
C GLU A 41 -26.91 -5.51 3.99
N LEU A 42 -27.15 -4.83 5.11
CA LEU A 42 -28.21 -5.16 6.07
C LEU A 42 -29.58 -4.55 5.70
N GLY A 43 -29.67 -3.75 4.63
CA GLY A 43 -30.90 -3.06 4.21
C GLY A 43 -31.23 -1.78 4.98
N GLU A 44 -30.34 -1.31 5.86
CA GLU A 44 -30.49 -0.08 6.66
C GLU A 44 -30.12 1.17 5.84
N MET A 45 -30.78 1.36 4.70
CA MET A 45 -30.39 2.34 3.66
C MET A 45 -30.26 3.77 4.17
N ARG A 46 -31.17 4.22 5.04
CA ARG A 46 -31.10 5.58 5.61
C ARG A 46 -29.84 5.81 6.44
N LEU A 47 -29.42 4.81 7.21
CA LEU A 47 -28.20 4.89 8.01
C LEU A 47 -26.96 4.75 7.12
N SER A 48 -27.02 3.87 6.11
CA SER A 48 -25.98 3.75 5.09
C SER A 48 -25.69 5.11 4.43
N ASP A 49 -26.73 5.80 3.95
CA ASP A 49 -26.61 7.12 3.34
C ASP A 49 -26.06 8.17 4.30
N LEU A 50 -26.49 8.13 5.58
CA LEU A 50 -25.99 9.04 6.60
C LEU A 50 -24.47 8.88 6.80
N PHE A 51 -24.00 7.66 7.03
CA PHE A 51 -22.59 7.37 7.26
C PHE A 51 -21.74 7.65 6.01
N TYR A 52 -22.27 7.36 4.82
CA TYR A 52 -21.59 7.68 3.56
C TYR A 52 -21.40 9.19 3.38
N ASN A 53 -22.45 9.99 3.62
CA ASN A 53 -22.36 11.44 3.55
C ASN A 53 -21.40 12.02 4.59
N GLU A 54 -21.41 11.49 5.82
CA GLU A 54 -20.45 11.89 6.86
C GLU A 54 -19.00 11.58 6.45
N ALA A 55 -18.75 10.39 5.87
CA ALA A 55 -17.42 10.04 5.37
C ALA A 55 -16.93 11.00 4.28
N ARG A 56 -17.83 11.40 3.37
CA ARG A 56 -17.53 12.38 2.31
C ARG A 56 -17.21 13.76 2.89
N ASP A 57 -18.04 14.23 3.80
CA ASP A 57 -17.88 15.57 4.39
C ASP A 57 -16.62 15.62 5.28
N PHE A 58 -16.30 14.54 6.00
CA PHE A 58 -15.06 14.43 6.76
C PHE A 58 -13.83 14.40 5.86
N MET A 59 -13.82 13.60 4.79
CA MET A 59 -12.71 13.60 3.81
C MET A 59 -12.51 14.99 3.20
N LYS A 60 -13.59 15.74 2.95
CA LYS A 60 -13.50 17.12 2.47
C LYS A 60 -12.79 18.03 3.48
N CYS A 61 -13.08 17.91 4.78
CA CYS A 61 -12.36 18.68 5.81
C CYS A 61 -10.86 18.35 5.86
N ILE A 62 -10.50 17.07 5.69
CA ILE A 62 -9.10 16.65 5.63
C ILE A 62 -8.41 17.25 4.40
N ASP A 63 -9.04 17.20 3.23
CA ASP A 63 -8.50 17.77 2.00
C ASP A 63 -8.32 19.30 2.07
N GLU A 64 -9.29 20.02 2.66
CA GLU A 64 -9.18 21.46 2.93
C GLU A 64 -8.02 21.77 3.89
N SER A 65 -7.79 20.92 4.90
CA SER A 65 -6.65 21.08 5.81
C SER A 65 -5.31 20.88 5.11
N ILE A 66 -5.16 19.78 4.35
CA ILE A 66 -3.93 19.47 3.60
C ILE A 66 -3.65 20.56 2.56
N THR A 67 -4.68 21.06 1.87
CA THR A 67 -4.54 22.15 0.91
C THR A 67 -4.01 23.42 1.57
N ALA A 68 -4.54 23.81 2.73
CA ALA A 68 -4.05 24.98 3.45
C ALA A 68 -2.59 24.82 3.91
N VAL A 69 -2.19 23.61 4.31
CA VAL A 69 -0.80 23.30 4.68
C VAL A 69 0.12 23.36 3.45
N ALA A 70 -0.34 22.83 2.32
CA ALA A 70 0.41 22.85 1.07
C ALA A 70 0.67 24.28 0.58
N GLU A 71 -0.33 25.16 0.68
CA GLU A 71 -0.19 26.60 0.39
C GLU A 71 0.81 27.29 1.32
N LEU A 72 0.73 27.01 2.63
CA LEU A 72 1.62 27.61 3.63
C LEU A 72 3.09 27.18 3.46
N THR A 73 3.30 25.93 3.08
CA THR A 73 4.64 25.32 2.96
C THR A 73 5.20 25.36 1.54
N ALA A 74 4.39 25.79 0.56
CA ALA A 74 4.69 25.69 -0.87
C ALA A 74 5.14 24.27 -1.29
N SER A 75 4.47 23.25 -0.77
CA SER A 75 4.82 21.84 -0.96
C SER A 75 3.58 20.95 -1.07
N GLU A 76 3.61 19.94 -1.96
CA GLU A 76 2.57 18.90 -2.03
C GLU A 76 2.75 17.80 -0.96
N ILE A 77 3.84 17.84 -0.19
CA ILE A 77 4.13 16.83 0.84
C ILE A 77 3.12 16.98 1.99
N MET A 78 2.49 15.86 2.36
CA MET A 78 1.61 15.79 3.52
C MET A 78 2.44 15.54 4.78
N PRO A 79 2.53 16.49 5.73
CA PRO A 79 3.11 16.21 7.04
C PRO A 79 2.21 15.27 7.83
N ALA A 80 2.66 14.81 9.01
CA ALA A 80 1.87 13.95 9.90
C ALA A 80 0.58 14.63 10.44
N SER A 81 0.63 15.96 10.58
CA SER A 81 -0.46 16.80 11.09
C SER A 81 -0.36 18.21 10.50
N PRO A 82 -1.41 19.04 10.57
CA PRO A 82 -1.40 20.40 10.04
C PRO A 82 -0.38 21.34 10.71
N ASN A 83 0.05 21.03 11.93
CA ASN A 83 0.95 21.86 12.72
C ASN A 83 2.43 21.43 12.58
N ARG A 84 2.70 20.40 11.77
CA ARG A 84 4.04 19.81 11.65
C ARG A 84 4.68 20.10 10.31
N ARG A 85 6.01 20.20 10.33
CA ARG A 85 6.82 20.13 9.10
C ARG A 85 6.78 18.72 8.53
N ALA A 86 7.21 18.58 7.28
CA ALA A 86 7.57 17.27 6.74
C ALA A 86 8.77 16.70 7.53
N ASP A 87 8.58 15.50 8.06
CA ASP A 87 9.58 14.67 8.75
C ASP A 87 9.21 13.19 8.57
N SER A 88 9.90 12.28 9.25
CA SER A 88 9.63 10.84 9.18
C SER A 88 8.18 10.48 9.59
N GLY A 89 7.53 11.28 10.43
CA GLY A 89 6.13 11.10 10.83
C GLY A 89 5.13 11.24 9.68
N ALA A 90 5.52 11.86 8.56
CA ALA A 90 4.70 11.95 7.35
C ALA A 90 4.31 10.57 6.77
N VAL A 91 5.01 9.50 7.16
CA VAL A 91 4.65 8.12 6.81
C VAL A 91 3.23 7.76 7.23
N GLY A 92 2.73 8.33 8.33
CA GLY A 92 1.34 8.13 8.77
C GLY A 92 0.32 8.66 7.74
N SER A 93 0.65 9.75 7.05
CA SER A 93 -0.24 10.34 6.04
C SER A 93 -0.35 9.49 4.77
N LEU A 94 0.51 8.47 4.59
CA LEU A 94 0.36 7.50 3.51
C LEU A 94 -0.82 6.55 3.71
N ALA A 95 -1.41 6.47 4.90
CA ALA A 95 -2.56 5.62 5.22
C ALA A 95 -3.71 5.80 4.21
N VAL A 96 -3.92 7.03 3.72
CA VAL A 96 -4.93 7.36 2.70
C VAL A 96 -4.73 6.58 1.40
N GLY A 97 -3.48 6.29 1.04
CA GLY A 97 -3.11 5.45 -0.09
C GLY A 97 -3.07 3.97 0.28
N TYR A 98 -2.28 3.61 1.28
CA TYR A 98 -2.21 2.25 1.79
C TYR A 98 -2.11 2.27 3.33
N PRO A 99 -2.91 1.46 4.04
CA PRO A 99 -3.74 0.36 3.54
C PRO A 99 -5.15 0.76 3.07
N LEU A 100 -5.58 2.01 3.27
CA LEU A 100 -7.00 2.36 3.17
C LEU A 100 -7.51 2.52 1.73
N SER A 101 -6.62 2.73 0.76
CA SER A 101 -6.97 2.93 -0.65
C SER A 101 -8.09 3.96 -0.88
N LEU A 102 -8.13 5.03 -0.07
CA LEU A 102 -9.13 6.10 -0.18
C LEU A 102 -8.84 7.04 -1.35
N TRP A 103 -7.58 7.12 -1.76
CA TRP A 103 -7.12 7.85 -2.94
C TRP A 103 -6.59 6.92 -4.03
N GLU A 104 -6.71 7.42 -5.27
CA GLU A 104 -6.15 6.79 -6.47
C GLU A 104 -4.63 6.61 -6.33
N SER A 105 -4.11 5.56 -6.95
CA SER A 105 -2.71 5.14 -6.80
C SER A 105 -1.69 6.16 -7.32
N ASN A 106 -2.09 7.02 -8.27
CA ASN A 106 -1.24 8.04 -8.89
C ASN A 106 -1.45 9.46 -8.31
N ASN A 107 -2.13 9.59 -7.17
CA ASN A 107 -2.36 10.89 -6.53
C ASN A 107 -1.03 11.64 -6.26
N SER A 108 -0.94 12.90 -6.71
CA SER A 108 0.32 13.66 -6.68
C SER A 108 0.85 13.87 -5.26
N ARG A 109 -0.03 14.23 -4.31
CA ARG A 109 0.34 14.44 -2.89
C ARG A 109 0.84 13.16 -2.24
N LEU A 110 0.19 12.04 -2.53
CA LEU A 110 0.61 10.71 -2.05
C LEU A 110 2.02 10.37 -2.55
N LEU A 111 2.26 10.51 -3.86
CA LEU A 111 3.56 10.21 -4.48
C LEU A 111 4.66 11.19 -4.08
N ALA A 112 4.34 12.48 -3.89
CA ALA A 112 5.25 13.49 -3.38
C ALA A 112 5.71 13.14 -1.96
N THR A 113 4.76 12.73 -1.09
CA THR A 113 5.03 12.34 0.30
C THR A 113 5.86 11.06 0.37
N ALA A 114 5.50 10.02 -0.39
CA ALA A 114 6.28 8.78 -0.46
C ALA A 114 7.69 9.03 -1.02
N SER A 115 7.82 9.89 -2.03
CA SER A 115 9.13 10.27 -2.60
C SER A 115 9.99 11.06 -1.61
N TYR A 116 9.38 11.95 -0.82
CA TYR A 116 10.08 12.66 0.24
C TYR A 116 10.67 11.68 1.27
N LEU A 117 9.85 10.74 1.77
CA LEU A 117 10.29 9.72 2.73
C LEU A 117 11.38 8.83 2.13
N PHE A 118 11.21 8.40 0.87
CA PHE A 118 12.21 7.59 0.17
C PHE A 118 13.57 8.31 0.04
N ASN A 119 13.54 9.62 -0.27
CA ASN A 119 14.77 10.38 -0.51
C ASN A 119 15.48 10.82 0.77
N ASN A 120 14.76 10.99 1.88
CA ASN A 120 15.28 11.63 3.09
C ASN A 120 15.32 10.72 4.31
N CYS A 121 14.55 9.64 4.33
CA CYS A 121 14.36 8.79 5.51
C CYS A 121 14.73 7.33 5.27
N ILE A 122 15.50 7.00 4.22
CA ILE A 122 15.91 5.62 3.92
C ILE A 122 17.35 5.36 4.38
N ILE A 123 17.55 4.31 5.16
CA ILE A 123 18.85 3.77 5.57
C ILE A 123 18.91 2.29 5.21
N ASN A 124 19.87 1.89 4.38
CA ASN A 124 20.01 0.51 3.89
C ASN A 124 18.73 -0.03 3.21
N ASN A 125 18.15 0.77 2.32
CA ASN A 125 16.91 0.45 1.60
C ASN A 125 15.69 0.18 2.52
N ALA A 126 15.70 0.72 3.73
CA ALA A 126 14.56 0.62 4.64
C ALA A 126 14.31 1.96 5.35
N PHE A 127 13.05 2.22 5.68
CA PHE A 127 12.62 3.46 6.32
C PHE A 127 13.13 3.54 7.75
N TYR A 128 13.88 4.60 8.03
CA TYR A 128 14.37 4.97 9.34
C TYR A 128 13.45 6.03 9.94
N HIS A 129 12.89 5.69 11.09
CA HIS A 129 12.02 6.56 11.85
C HIS A 129 12.78 7.18 13.03
N ASP A 130 12.76 8.50 13.18
CA ASP A 130 13.61 9.25 14.11
C ASP A 130 12.85 9.97 15.24
N ILE A 131 11.55 9.68 15.41
CA ILE A 131 10.67 10.30 16.41
C ILE A 131 10.46 9.36 17.61
N SER A 132 9.39 8.57 17.58
CA SER A 132 9.04 7.54 18.56
C SER A 132 9.29 6.18 17.93
N HIS A 133 9.61 5.16 18.74
CA HIS A 133 9.96 3.82 18.22
C HIS A 133 11.12 3.88 17.21
N SER A 134 12.15 4.65 17.55
CA SER A 134 13.20 5.01 16.62
C SER A 134 14.03 3.79 16.19
N GLY A 135 14.32 3.75 14.89
CA GLY A 135 15.04 2.68 14.22
C GLY A 135 14.53 2.50 12.80
N ILE A 136 15.08 1.51 12.11
CA ILE A 136 14.52 1.06 10.84
C ILE A 136 13.21 0.33 11.13
N ASN A 137 12.10 0.79 10.56
CA ASN A 137 10.78 0.24 10.80
C ASN A 137 10.33 -0.63 9.61
N PRO A 138 10.20 -1.96 9.77
CA PRO A 138 9.90 -2.86 8.64
C PRO A 138 8.51 -2.65 8.04
N TYR A 139 7.46 -2.57 8.86
CA TYR A 139 6.09 -2.50 8.34
C TYR A 139 5.82 -1.13 7.69
N LEU A 140 6.33 -0.04 8.26
CA LEU A 140 6.23 1.30 7.65
C LEU A 140 7.07 1.39 6.37
N THR A 141 8.17 0.65 6.27
CA THR A 141 8.88 0.51 4.98
C THR A 141 7.98 -0.14 3.93
N ILE A 142 7.25 -1.20 4.30
CA ILE A 142 6.30 -1.86 3.40
C ILE A 142 5.13 -0.94 3.03
N HIS A 143 4.64 -0.07 3.92
CA HIS A 143 3.62 0.92 3.55
C HIS A 143 4.09 1.85 2.42
N ILE A 144 5.34 2.34 2.48
CA ILE A 144 5.92 3.15 1.40
C ILE A 144 6.06 2.29 0.12
N ALA A 145 6.48 1.04 0.26
CA ALA A 145 6.58 0.11 -0.86
C ALA A 145 5.21 -0.14 -1.53
N GLU A 146 4.15 -0.34 -0.76
CA GLU A 146 2.79 -0.53 -1.27
C GLU A 146 2.29 0.70 -2.03
N VAL A 147 2.57 1.92 -1.55
CA VAL A 147 2.26 3.15 -2.30
C VAL A 147 2.96 3.16 -3.67
N PHE A 148 4.26 2.84 -3.72
CA PHE A 148 4.98 2.75 -4.97
C PHE A 148 4.50 1.59 -5.87
N LEU A 149 4.21 0.42 -5.29
CA LEU A 149 3.67 -0.74 -6.01
C LEU A 149 2.33 -0.40 -6.66
N ARG A 150 1.43 0.25 -5.91
CA ARG A 150 0.12 0.70 -6.42
C ARG A 150 0.27 1.64 -7.62
N ALA A 151 1.29 2.50 -7.59
CA ALA A 151 1.60 3.46 -8.65
C ALA A 151 2.41 2.91 -9.82
N GLY A 152 2.85 1.64 -9.78
CA GLY A 152 3.75 1.05 -10.77
C GLY A 152 5.19 1.59 -10.70
N ASP A 153 5.58 2.19 -9.58
CA ASP A 153 6.90 2.78 -9.39
C ASP A 153 7.90 1.73 -8.88
N LYS A 154 8.96 1.48 -9.68
CA LYS A 154 9.98 0.44 -9.43
C LYS A 154 10.74 0.61 -8.10
N ARG A 155 10.69 1.78 -7.46
CA ARG A 155 11.33 2.01 -6.14
C ARG A 155 10.80 1.07 -5.07
N PHE A 156 9.57 0.58 -5.17
CA PHE A 156 9.01 -0.38 -4.21
C PHE A 156 9.93 -1.59 -4.00
N TRP A 157 10.56 -2.08 -5.07
CA TRP A 157 11.37 -3.30 -5.04
C TRP A 157 12.63 -3.17 -4.18
N SER A 158 13.25 -1.99 -4.18
CA SER A 158 14.38 -1.73 -3.30
C SER A 158 13.99 -1.83 -1.82
N LEU A 159 12.80 -1.34 -1.48
CA LEU A 159 12.28 -1.36 -0.11
C LEU A 159 11.92 -2.79 0.33
N VAL A 160 11.24 -3.55 -0.53
CA VAL A 160 10.91 -4.96 -0.28
C VAL A 160 12.19 -5.79 -0.08
N ASN A 161 13.20 -5.62 -0.93
CA ASN A 161 14.49 -6.29 -0.76
C ASN A 161 15.23 -5.84 0.50
N GLY A 162 15.16 -4.55 0.84
CA GLY A 162 15.71 -4.02 2.08
C GLY A 162 15.15 -4.74 3.30
N ILE A 163 13.82 -4.92 3.34
CA ILE A 163 13.15 -5.66 4.42
C ILE A 163 13.51 -7.15 4.40
N ALA A 164 13.53 -7.80 3.23
CA ALA A 164 13.97 -9.19 3.11
C ALA A 164 15.37 -9.42 3.72
N ASN A 165 16.32 -8.52 3.43
CA ASN A 165 17.69 -8.60 3.90
C ASN A 165 17.85 -8.31 5.41
N LEU A 166 16.87 -7.65 6.01
CA LEU A 166 16.85 -7.33 7.44
C LEU A 166 16.11 -8.39 8.28
N ALA A 167 15.60 -9.45 7.65
CA ALA A 167 14.96 -10.54 8.37
C ALA A 167 15.96 -11.24 9.29
N THR A 168 15.51 -11.60 10.50
CA THR A 168 16.28 -12.44 11.40
C THR A 168 16.43 -13.85 10.82
N GLN A 169 17.28 -14.68 11.45
CA GLN A 169 17.45 -16.08 11.05
C GLN A 169 16.16 -16.91 11.11
N THR A 170 15.14 -16.45 11.85
CA THR A 170 13.82 -17.09 11.91
C THR A 170 12.84 -16.54 10.86
N GLY A 171 13.29 -15.66 9.96
CA GLY A 171 12.44 -15.02 8.95
C GLY A 171 11.44 -14.04 9.53
N GLN A 172 11.81 -13.34 10.61
CA GLN A 172 10.95 -12.38 11.32
C GLN A 172 11.66 -11.04 11.48
N TRP A 173 10.93 -10.00 11.92
CA TRP A 173 11.49 -8.70 12.21
C TRP A 173 11.03 -8.19 13.57
N PRO A 174 11.90 -7.48 14.32
CA PRO A 174 11.45 -6.66 15.43
C PRO A 174 10.73 -5.41 14.90
N GLU A 175 10.05 -4.71 15.78
CA GLU A 175 9.31 -3.49 15.43
C GLU A 175 10.23 -2.39 14.90
N ALA A 176 11.34 -2.15 15.60
CA ALA A 176 12.39 -1.23 15.17
C ALA A 176 13.75 -1.94 15.18
N ILE A 177 14.52 -1.75 14.10
CA ILE A 177 15.85 -2.35 13.90
C ILE A 177 16.92 -1.28 14.03
N HIS A 178 17.94 -1.57 14.83
CA HIS A 178 19.10 -0.70 14.98
C HIS A 178 19.85 -0.58 13.64
N PRO A 179 20.10 0.64 13.12
CA PRO A 179 20.64 0.82 11.76
C PRO A 179 22.05 0.25 11.58
N GLN A 180 22.86 0.20 12.64
CA GLN A 180 24.20 -0.39 12.63
C GLN A 180 24.23 -1.87 13.03
N LEU A 181 23.69 -2.22 14.21
CA LEU A 181 23.74 -3.58 14.75
C LEU A 181 22.83 -4.58 14.04
N LYS A 182 21.81 -4.10 13.32
CA LYS A 182 20.79 -4.94 12.63
C LYS A 182 19.98 -5.84 13.56
N THR A 183 19.96 -5.52 14.84
CA THR A 183 19.14 -6.17 15.87
C THR A 183 17.97 -5.29 16.26
N GLY A 184 16.97 -5.85 16.97
CA GLY A 184 15.90 -5.04 17.55
C GLY A 184 16.43 -3.97 18.51
N CYS A 185 15.84 -2.78 18.50
CA CYS A 185 16.19 -1.67 19.39
C CYS A 185 15.03 -1.05 20.15
N MET A 186 13.79 -1.25 19.72
CA MET A 186 12.58 -0.75 20.38
C MET A 186 11.37 -1.57 19.96
N GLY A 187 10.36 -1.64 20.82
CA GLY A 187 9.10 -2.31 20.53
C GLY A 187 9.17 -3.83 20.61
N ASP A 188 8.25 -4.51 19.92
CA ASP A 188 8.18 -5.97 19.93
C ASP A 188 9.39 -6.63 19.23
N GLY A 189 9.88 -7.74 19.78
CA GLY A 189 10.98 -8.50 19.18
C GLY A 189 10.60 -9.30 17.93
N GLN A 190 9.37 -9.85 17.91
CA GLN A 190 8.75 -10.45 16.73
C GLN A 190 7.45 -9.69 16.47
N HIS A 191 7.53 -8.69 15.60
CA HIS A 191 6.43 -7.75 15.40
C HIS A 191 5.43 -8.28 14.36
N VAL A 192 4.21 -8.58 14.80
CA VAL A 192 3.21 -9.27 13.98
C VAL A 192 2.75 -8.42 12.79
N TRP A 193 2.68 -7.09 12.92
CA TRP A 193 2.34 -6.25 11.75
C TRP A 193 3.42 -6.30 10.67
N ALA A 194 4.70 -6.41 11.05
CA ALA A 194 5.77 -6.56 10.07
C ALA A 194 5.65 -7.89 9.32
N ALA A 195 5.35 -8.97 10.03
CA ALA A 195 5.09 -10.27 9.42
C ALA A 195 3.84 -10.24 8.52
N ALA A 196 2.76 -9.59 8.94
CA ALA A 196 1.53 -9.48 8.17
C ALA A 196 1.76 -8.67 6.88
N GLU A 197 2.36 -7.48 6.98
CA GLU A 197 2.70 -6.65 5.83
C GLU A 197 3.61 -7.37 4.85
N TRP A 198 4.57 -8.17 5.32
CA TRP A 198 5.41 -9.00 4.46
C TRP A 198 4.59 -10.02 3.64
N ILE A 199 3.61 -10.68 4.24
CA ILE A 199 2.74 -11.60 3.52
C ILE A 199 1.82 -10.83 2.54
N VAL A 200 1.32 -9.67 2.95
CA VAL A 200 0.44 -8.84 2.12
C VAL A 200 1.18 -8.32 0.88
N ILE A 201 2.39 -7.76 1.00
CA ILE A 201 3.15 -7.27 -0.16
C ILE A 201 3.52 -8.40 -1.12
N LEU A 202 3.85 -9.60 -0.60
CA LEU A 202 4.10 -10.77 -1.44
C LEU A 202 2.83 -11.15 -2.20
N ARG A 203 1.68 -11.22 -1.53
CA ARG A 203 0.39 -11.49 -2.17
C ARG A 203 0.04 -10.42 -3.21
N ASN A 204 0.17 -9.14 -2.86
CA ASN A 204 -0.09 -7.99 -3.72
C ASN A 204 0.87 -7.90 -4.91
N SER A 205 2.05 -8.50 -4.82
CA SER A 205 2.95 -8.66 -5.97
C SER A 205 2.35 -9.56 -7.05
N PHE A 206 1.51 -10.53 -6.68
CA PHE A 206 0.82 -11.43 -7.61
C PHE A 206 -0.59 -10.96 -7.97
N VAL A 207 -1.39 -10.61 -6.97
CA VAL A 207 -2.80 -10.26 -7.10
C VAL A 207 -3.10 -9.14 -6.12
N ARG A 208 -3.53 -7.99 -6.60
CA ARG A 208 -3.89 -6.83 -5.78
C ARG A 208 -5.19 -6.20 -6.26
N GLU A 209 -5.98 -5.70 -5.33
CA GLU A 209 -7.24 -5.03 -5.59
C GLU A 209 -7.08 -3.51 -5.80
N GLU A 210 -7.89 -2.97 -6.69
CA GLU A 210 -8.32 -1.56 -6.65
C GLU A 210 -9.85 -1.56 -6.48
N PHE A 211 -10.31 -1.25 -5.27
CA PHE A 211 -11.70 -1.45 -4.84
C PHE A 211 -12.70 -0.59 -5.64
N ASP A 212 -12.42 0.70 -5.78
CA ASP A 212 -13.34 1.66 -6.40
C ASP A 212 -13.65 1.34 -7.87
N THR A 213 -12.71 0.71 -8.57
CA THR A 213 -12.86 0.34 -9.99
C THR A 213 -13.24 -1.14 -10.19
N ARG A 214 -13.41 -1.91 -9.10
CA ARG A 214 -13.53 -3.38 -9.14
C ARG A 214 -12.46 -4.03 -10.01
N THR A 215 -11.19 -3.66 -9.82
CA THR A 215 -10.07 -4.16 -10.62
C THR A 215 -9.21 -5.13 -9.82
N LEU A 216 -8.81 -6.24 -10.44
CA LEU A 216 -7.69 -7.08 -10.02
C LEU A 216 -6.48 -6.78 -10.89
N VAL A 217 -5.41 -6.30 -10.25
CA VAL A 217 -4.11 -6.09 -10.86
C VAL A 217 -3.26 -7.34 -10.61
N LEU A 218 -2.86 -7.99 -11.70
CA LEU A 218 -2.05 -9.20 -11.68
C LEU A 218 -0.59 -8.86 -11.97
N CYS A 219 0.30 -9.56 -11.27
CA CYS A 219 1.75 -9.53 -11.47
C CYS A 219 2.42 -8.17 -11.23
N SER A 220 1.80 -7.25 -10.47
CA SER A 220 2.33 -5.89 -10.25
C SER A 220 3.67 -5.84 -9.55
N GLY A 221 4.06 -6.89 -8.83
CA GLY A 221 5.36 -6.99 -8.16
C GLY A 221 6.28 -8.06 -8.73
N ILE A 222 5.96 -8.66 -9.88
CA ILE A 222 6.74 -9.75 -10.46
C ILE A 222 7.80 -9.19 -11.41
N HIS A 223 9.04 -9.11 -10.95
CA HIS A 223 10.15 -8.58 -11.75
C HIS A 223 10.69 -9.57 -12.78
N ASN A 224 11.27 -9.03 -13.86
CA ASN A 224 11.96 -9.83 -14.87
C ASN A 224 13.00 -10.81 -14.28
N ASP A 225 13.70 -10.45 -13.21
CA ASP A 225 14.69 -11.33 -12.58
C ASP A 225 14.07 -12.60 -11.98
N MET A 226 12.83 -12.52 -11.47
CA MET A 226 12.07 -13.70 -11.03
C MET A 226 11.70 -14.60 -12.22
N LEU A 227 11.38 -13.99 -13.37
CA LEU A 227 11.00 -14.69 -14.60
C LEU A 227 12.19 -15.35 -15.31
N LYS A 228 13.40 -14.77 -15.21
CA LYS A 228 14.62 -15.33 -15.80
C LYS A 228 15.03 -16.68 -15.22
N SER A 229 14.59 -16.99 -13.99
CA SER A 229 14.85 -18.28 -13.36
C SER A 229 14.30 -19.48 -14.13
N GLY A 230 13.40 -19.26 -15.10
CA GLY A 230 12.71 -20.32 -15.84
C GLY A 230 11.75 -21.16 -14.98
N SER A 231 11.56 -20.75 -13.72
CA SER A 231 10.73 -21.46 -12.76
C SER A 231 9.26 -21.16 -13.01
N LYS A 232 8.42 -22.17 -12.76
CA LYS A 232 6.98 -21.98 -12.61
C LYS A 232 6.74 -21.28 -11.27
N ILE A 233 6.04 -20.15 -11.31
CA ILE A 233 5.66 -19.38 -10.12
C ILE A 233 4.13 -19.36 -10.05
N SER A 234 3.57 -19.54 -8.87
CA SER A 234 2.11 -19.56 -8.68
C SER A 234 1.70 -18.89 -7.39
N CYS A 235 0.50 -18.32 -7.39
CA CYS A 235 -0.14 -17.76 -6.21
C CYS A 235 -1.61 -18.16 -6.21
N GLY A 236 -2.05 -18.86 -5.17
CA GLY A 236 -3.46 -19.12 -4.95
C GLY A 236 -3.79 -20.44 -4.24
N PRO A 237 -5.07 -20.64 -3.92
CA PRO A 237 -6.18 -19.72 -4.18
C PRO A 237 -6.12 -18.47 -3.29
N VAL A 238 -6.17 -17.29 -3.92
CA VAL A 238 -6.24 -15.98 -3.26
C VAL A 238 -7.71 -15.59 -3.13
N SER A 239 -8.11 -15.24 -1.91
CA SER A 239 -9.44 -14.64 -1.69
C SER A 239 -9.38 -13.14 -1.92
N THR A 240 -10.34 -12.62 -2.66
CA THR A 240 -10.53 -11.20 -2.97
C THR A 240 -11.99 -10.83 -2.68
N PRO A 241 -12.33 -9.55 -2.51
CA PRO A 241 -13.72 -9.08 -2.43
C PRO A 241 -14.57 -9.43 -3.66
N PHE A 242 -13.95 -9.78 -4.79
CA PHE A 242 -14.64 -10.10 -6.05
C PHE A 242 -14.81 -11.61 -6.26
N GLY A 243 -14.15 -12.45 -5.44
CA GLY A 243 -14.12 -13.89 -5.57
C GLY A 243 -12.74 -14.48 -5.35
N ARG A 244 -12.58 -15.77 -5.64
CA ARG A 244 -11.29 -16.47 -5.54
C ARG A 244 -10.55 -16.47 -6.88
N ILE A 245 -9.23 -16.32 -6.84
CA ILE A 245 -8.37 -16.41 -8.02
C ILE A 245 -7.14 -17.28 -7.74
N GLU A 246 -6.78 -18.13 -8.70
CA GLU A 246 -5.49 -18.82 -8.75
C GLU A 246 -4.71 -18.31 -9.96
N LEU A 247 -3.43 -18.00 -9.78
CA LEU A 247 -2.54 -17.43 -10.79
C LEU A 247 -1.31 -18.34 -10.98
N GLU A 248 -0.93 -18.56 -12.24
CA GLU A 248 0.26 -19.30 -12.62
C GLU A 248 1.04 -18.55 -13.71
N ILE A 249 2.35 -18.40 -13.50
CA ILE A 249 3.28 -17.76 -14.42
C ILE A 249 4.34 -18.79 -14.82
N ASN A 250 4.43 -19.06 -16.13
CA ASN A 250 5.45 -19.94 -16.71
C ASN A 250 6.36 -19.13 -17.63
N SER A 251 7.65 -19.12 -17.35
CA SER A 251 8.67 -18.50 -18.20
C SER A 251 9.52 -19.60 -18.85
N ARG A 252 9.50 -19.71 -20.18
CA ARG A 252 10.36 -20.63 -20.94
C ARG A 252 10.80 -19.99 -22.25
N ASN A 253 12.09 -20.11 -22.59
CA ASN A 253 12.65 -19.59 -23.84
C ASN A 253 12.28 -18.11 -24.10
N ASN A 254 12.38 -17.27 -23.07
CA ASN A 254 12.00 -15.85 -23.10
C ASN A 254 10.51 -15.58 -23.41
N ILE A 255 9.65 -16.60 -23.39
CA ILE A 255 8.19 -16.48 -23.48
C ILE A 255 7.61 -16.67 -22.09
N VAL A 256 6.85 -15.67 -21.65
CA VAL A 256 6.12 -15.69 -20.38
C VAL A 256 4.65 -15.90 -20.68
N ARG A 257 4.07 -16.94 -20.08
CA ARG A 257 2.63 -17.21 -20.10
C ARG A 257 2.07 -17.07 -18.69
N VAL A 258 1.10 -16.17 -18.56
CA VAL A 258 0.31 -15.96 -17.35
C VAL A 258 -1.05 -16.61 -17.58
N ASN A 259 -1.48 -17.49 -16.67
CA ASN A 259 -2.81 -18.07 -16.69
C ASN A 259 -3.46 -17.88 -15.32
N TRP A 260 -4.76 -17.67 -15.29
CA TRP A 260 -5.50 -17.60 -14.02
C TRP A 260 -6.84 -18.32 -14.10
N LYS A 261 -7.38 -18.64 -12.92
CA LYS A 261 -8.71 -19.22 -12.76
C LYS A 261 -9.47 -18.43 -11.72
N GLY A 262 -10.58 -17.82 -12.13
CA GLY A 262 -11.45 -17.03 -11.27
C GLY A 262 -12.74 -17.76 -10.90
N THR A 263 -13.15 -17.65 -9.64
CA THR A 263 -14.50 -18.01 -9.17
C THR A 263 -15.11 -16.78 -8.52
N TRP A 264 -15.94 -16.07 -9.30
CA TRP A 264 -16.40 -14.72 -8.97
C TRP A 264 -17.72 -14.71 -8.19
N HIS A 265 -17.84 -13.81 -7.22
CA HIS A 265 -19.10 -13.58 -6.53
C HIS A 265 -20.17 -13.12 -7.52
N ASN A 266 -21.37 -13.71 -7.42
CA ASN A 266 -22.50 -13.45 -8.30
C ASN A 266 -22.21 -13.65 -9.81
N GLY A 267 -21.13 -14.37 -10.16
CA GLY A 267 -20.70 -14.55 -11.56
C GLY A 267 -20.16 -13.29 -12.22
N LEU A 268 -19.87 -12.23 -11.45
CA LEU A 268 -19.42 -10.94 -11.98
C LEU A 268 -17.90 -10.84 -11.96
N GLU A 269 -17.26 -11.14 -13.08
CA GLU A 269 -15.81 -10.96 -13.28
C GLU A 269 -15.39 -9.49 -13.02
N PRO A 270 -14.35 -9.24 -12.19
CA PRO A 270 -13.77 -7.91 -12.04
C PRO A 270 -12.99 -7.51 -13.30
N VAL A 271 -12.66 -6.23 -13.43
CA VAL A 271 -11.69 -5.80 -14.44
C VAL A 271 -10.35 -6.47 -14.12
N ILE A 272 -9.70 -7.09 -15.10
CA ILE A 272 -8.38 -7.72 -14.91
C ILE A 272 -7.34 -6.91 -15.67
N LYS A 273 -6.26 -6.55 -14.97
CA LYS A 273 -5.09 -5.90 -15.56
C LYS A 273 -3.85 -6.74 -15.30
N ILE A 274 -2.95 -6.82 -16.28
CA ILE A 274 -1.63 -7.44 -16.12
C ILE A 274 -0.60 -6.32 -16.11
N ALA A 275 0.17 -6.20 -15.03
CA ALA A 275 0.96 -5.00 -14.76
C ALA A 275 2.40 -5.30 -14.31
N PHE A 276 3.15 -6.12 -15.05
CA PHE A 276 4.56 -6.35 -14.75
C PHE A 276 5.35 -5.02 -14.68
N PRO A 277 6.22 -4.79 -13.67
CA PRO A 277 6.93 -3.51 -13.48
C PRO A 277 7.72 -3.02 -14.70
N GLU A 278 8.21 -3.93 -15.54
CA GLU A 278 9.00 -3.61 -16.73
C GLU A 278 8.22 -3.68 -18.05
N LYS A 279 6.88 -3.71 -17.99
CA LYS A 279 6.01 -3.81 -19.16
C LYS A 279 4.87 -2.80 -19.09
N GLU A 280 4.31 -2.49 -20.25
CA GLU A 280 3.06 -1.75 -20.32
C GLU A 280 1.91 -2.56 -19.71
N VAL A 281 1.01 -1.86 -19.04
CA VAL A 281 -0.18 -2.49 -18.43
C VAL A 281 -1.11 -2.97 -19.54
N VAL A 282 -1.59 -4.20 -19.41
CA VAL A 282 -2.55 -4.81 -20.35
C VAL A 282 -3.91 -4.91 -19.67
N ASP A 283 -4.90 -4.21 -20.20
CA ASP A 283 -6.30 -4.43 -19.85
C ASP A 283 -6.81 -5.72 -20.53
N VAL A 284 -7.33 -6.65 -19.74
CA VAL A 284 -7.77 -7.95 -20.26
C VAL A 284 -9.26 -7.92 -20.58
N VAL A 285 -9.61 -8.42 -21.77
CA VAL A 285 -11.01 -8.60 -22.18
C VAL A 285 -11.69 -9.65 -21.28
N PRO A 286 -12.89 -9.38 -20.73
CA PRO A 286 -13.60 -10.35 -19.90
C PRO A 286 -13.74 -11.73 -20.56
N GLY A 287 -13.62 -12.78 -19.76
CA GLY A 287 -13.65 -14.19 -20.19
C GLY A 287 -12.31 -14.74 -20.72
N ILE A 288 -11.30 -13.90 -20.95
CA ILE A 288 -9.94 -14.35 -21.22
C ILE A 288 -9.27 -14.76 -19.90
N THR A 289 -8.57 -15.89 -19.90
CA THR A 289 -7.91 -16.44 -18.70
C THR A 289 -6.42 -16.67 -18.87
N GLU A 290 -5.84 -16.17 -19.96
CA GLU A 290 -4.42 -16.30 -20.25
C GLU A 290 -3.89 -15.10 -21.03
N HIS A 291 -2.60 -14.83 -20.84
CA HIS A 291 -1.86 -13.83 -21.60
C HIS A 291 -0.42 -14.29 -21.81
N THR A 292 0.13 -14.05 -23.00
CA THR A 292 1.49 -14.45 -23.37
C THR A 292 2.25 -13.26 -23.95
N PHE A 293 3.50 -13.08 -23.51
CA PHE A 293 4.40 -12.06 -24.04
C PHE A 293 5.87 -12.54 -24.03
N SER A 294 6.73 -11.81 -24.73
CA SER A 294 8.17 -12.08 -24.75
C SER A 294 8.97 -11.11 -23.88
N ILE A 295 10.01 -11.61 -23.22
CA ILE A 295 11.02 -10.79 -22.53
C ILE A 295 12.08 -10.41 -23.57
N ASN A 296 12.24 -9.12 -23.85
CA ASN A 296 13.34 -8.64 -24.69
C ASN A 296 14.61 -8.57 -23.84
N GLU A 297 15.73 -9.11 -24.35
CA GLU A 297 17.00 -9.16 -23.62
C GLU A 297 17.64 -7.78 -23.32
N ASN A 298 17.10 -6.69 -23.90
CA ASN A 298 17.74 -5.37 -23.92
C ASN A 298 17.14 -4.31 -22.97
N THR A 299 16.32 -4.69 -22.00
CA THR A 299 15.85 -3.76 -20.95
C THR A 299 16.44 -4.19 -19.61
N VAL A 300 17.67 -3.73 -19.37
CA VAL A 300 18.34 -3.65 -18.06
C VAL A 300 18.46 -2.19 -17.70
#